data_AF-A0A2E4S554-F1
#
_entry.id   AF-A0A2E4S554-F1
#
_cell.length_a   1.000
_cell.length_b   1.000
_cell.length_c   1.000
_cell.angle_alpha   90.00
_cell.angle_beta   90.00
_cell.angle_gamma   90.00
#
_symmetry.space_group_name_H-M   'P 1'
#
loop_
_entity.id
_entity.type
_entity.pdbx_description
1 polymer ?
#
loop_
_entity_poly.entity_id
_entity_poly.type
_entity_poly.pdbx_seq_one_letter_code
_entity_poly.pdbx_strand_id
1 'polypeptide(L)' 'MPEWILPTVLIAIFVAVMVYANARLGKPRRDGRPNKLPWGMIMVLCVLGIFLMIVHLMNIAGFQTGPEHSLLGRF' A
#
# COMPACT_ATOMS: atom_id res chain seq x y z
N MET A 1 22.84 -3.08 1.75
CA MET A 1 21.78 -4.11 1.83
C MET A 1 21.12 -4.22 0.46
N PRO A 2 20.66 -5.41 0.04
CA PRO A 2 19.94 -5.57 -1.22
C PRO A 2 18.75 -4.60 -1.32
N GLU A 3 18.67 -3.87 -2.42
CA GLU A 3 17.76 -2.74 -2.61
C GLU A 3 16.27 -3.15 -2.58
N TRP A 4 15.99 -4.41 -2.88
CA TRP A 4 14.65 -5.00 -2.85
C TRP A 4 14.11 -5.27 -1.44
N ILE A 5 14.95 -5.31 -0.39
CA ILE A 5 14.50 -5.70 0.96
C ILE A 5 13.50 -4.69 1.53
N LEU A 6 13.82 -3.40 1.45
CA LEU A 6 12.96 -2.34 1.99
C LEU A 6 11.55 -2.34 1.37
N PRO A 7 11.38 -2.31 0.03
CA PRO A 7 10.05 -2.35 -0.55
C PRO A 7 9.29 -3.63 -0.23
N THR A 8 9.95 -4.80 -0.19
CA THR A 8 9.28 -6.05 0.19
C THR A 8 8.81 -6.04 1.65
N VAL A 9 9.60 -5.51 2.58
CA VAL A 9 9.21 -5.38 4.00
C VAL A 9 8.04 -4.40 4.14
N LEU A 10 8.07 -3.26 3.44
CA LEU A 10 6.99 -2.28 3.46
C LEU A 10 5.68 -2.87 2.90
N ILE A 11 5.75 -3.65 1.82
CA ILE A 11 4.58 -4.38 1.30
C ILE A 11 4.01 -5.31 2.37
N ALA A 12 4.84 -6.10 3.04
CA ALA A 12 4.39 -7.00 4.10
C ALA A 12 3.71 -6.25 5.25
N ILE A 13 4.26 -5.09 5.66
CA ILE A 13 3.67 -4.23 6.68
C ILE A 13 2.31 -3.68 6.22
N PHE A 14 2.21 -3.15 5.01
CA PHE A 14 0.94 -2.65 4.49
C PHE A 14 -0.12 -3.74 4.38
N VAL A 15 0.25 -4.95 3.95
CA VAL A 15 -0.66 -6.11 3.93
C VAL A 15 -1.14 -6.45 5.34
N ALA A 16 -0.23 -6.51 6.32
CA ALA A 16 -0.60 -6.79 7.71
C ALA A 16 -1.56 -5.73 8.28
N VAL A 17 -1.27 -4.45 8.05
CA VAL A 17 -2.14 -3.34 8.48
C VAL A 17 -3.49 -3.39 7.76
N MET A 18 -3.51 -3.72 6.48
CA MET A 18 -4.75 -3.85 5.70
C MET A 18 -5.64 -4.98 6.21
N VAL A 19 -5.07 -6.16 6.47
CA VAL A 19 -5.80 -7.30 7.06
C VAL A 19 -6.35 -6.93 8.43
N TYR A 20 -5.55 -6.24 9.25
CA TYR A 20 -5.98 -5.76 10.56
C TYR A 20 -7.11 -4.71 10.45
N ALA A 21 -6.99 -3.74 9.54
CA ALA A 21 -8.00 -2.72 9.31
C ALA A 21 -9.31 -3.34 8.81
N ASN A 22 -9.24 -4.30 7.89
CA ASN A 22 -10.39 -5.06 7.40
C ASN A 22 -11.07 -5.84 8.54
N ALA A 23 -10.28 -6.46 9.43
CA ALA A 23 -10.82 -7.17 10.59
C ALA A 23 -11.55 -6.26 11.60
N ARG A 24 -11.29 -4.94 11.57
CA ARG A 24 -11.95 -3.91 12.39
C ARG A 24 -13.10 -3.19 11.66
N LEU A 25 -13.16 -3.28 10.34
CA LEU A 25 -14.19 -2.63 9.53
C LEU A 25 -15.57 -3.21 9.87
N GLY A 26 -16.56 -2.35 10.04
CA GLY A 26 -17.95 -2.74 10.36
C GLY A 26 -18.17 -3.29 11.77
N LYS A 27 -17.10 -3.54 12.55
CA LYS A 27 -17.23 -3.99 13.94
C LYS A 27 -17.34 -2.80 14.90
N PRO A 28 -18.26 -2.87 15.88
CA PRO A 28 -18.32 -1.87 16.93
C PRO A 28 -17.01 -1.88 17.73
N ARG A 29 -16.60 -0.71 18.24
CA ARG A 29 -15.41 -0.62 19.08
C ARG A 29 -15.64 -1.41 20.37
N ARG A 30 -14.55 -1.91 20.98
CA ARG A 30 -14.62 -2.76 22.20
C ARG A 30 -15.39 -2.10 23.36
N ASP A 31 -15.47 -0.77 23.38
CA ASP A 31 -16.17 0.01 24.38
C ASP A 31 -17.53 0.56 23.90
N GLY A 32 -18.08 -0.01 22.81
CA GLY A 32 -19.41 0.32 22.28
C GLY A 32 -19.52 1.68 21.58
N ARG A 33 -18.46 2.49 21.57
CA ARG A 33 -18.46 3.80 20.92
C ARG A 33 -18.21 3.69 19.41
N PRO A 34 -18.56 4.72 18.61
CA PRO A 34 -18.17 4.80 17.22
C PRO A 34 -16.66 4.63 17.02
N ASN A 35 -16.27 4.04 15.89
CA ASN A 35 -14.87 3.92 15.51
C ASN A 35 -14.26 5.31 15.30
N LYS A 36 -13.14 5.58 15.97
CA LYS A 36 -12.40 6.85 15.84
C LYS A 36 -11.55 6.92 14.58
N LEU A 37 -11.10 5.76 14.09
CA LEU A 37 -10.24 5.67 12.93
C LEU A 37 -11.07 5.31 11.69
N PRO A 38 -10.86 5.99 10.57
CA PRO A 38 -11.49 5.65 9.30
C PRO A 38 -10.80 4.42 8.69
N TRP A 39 -11.16 3.22 9.17
CA TRP A 39 -10.54 1.95 8.73
C TRP A 39 -10.52 1.76 7.22
N GLY A 40 -11.57 2.17 6.51
CA GLY A 40 -11.62 2.14 5.04
C GLY A 40 -10.55 3.04 4.39
N MET A 41 -10.33 4.24 4.91
CA MET A 41 -9.29 5.15 4.40
C MET A 41 -7.88 4.59 4.64
N ILE A 42 -7.66 3.95 5.80
CA ILE A 42 -6.40 3.27 6.11
C ILE A 42 -6.11 2.17 5.09
N MET A 43 -7.11 1.37 4.73
CA MET A 43 -6.95 0.32 3.70
C MET A 43 -6.61 0.93 2.34
N VAL A 44 -7.27 2.01 1.91
CA VAL A 44 -6.97 2.69 0.64
C VAL A 44 -5.51 3.17 0.61
N LEU A 45 -5.02 3.76 1.71
CA LEU A 45 -3.62 4.19 1.81
C LEU A 45 -2.65 3.01 1.77
N CYS A 46 -3.00 1.87 2.38
CA CYS A 46 -2.19 0.65 2.29
C CYS A 46 -2.10 0.13 0.85
N VAL A 47 -3.22 0.11 0.12
CA VAL A 47 -3.25 -0.31 -1.30
C VAL A 47 -2.40 0.62 -2.16
N LEU A 48 -2.51 1.94 -1.96
CA LEU A 48 -1.67 2.92 -2.66
C LEU A 48 -0.18 2.69 -2.34
N GLY A 49 0.16 2.48 -1.08
CA GLY A 49 1.54 2.18 -0.66
C GLY A 49 2.10 0.91 -1.30
N ILE A 50 1.30 -0.17 -1.33
CA ILE A 50 1.68 -1.43 -1.99
C ILE A 50 1.91 -1.19 -3.49
N PHE A 51 1.01 -0.48 -4.16
CA PHE A 51 1.15 -0.15 -5.58
C PHE A 51 2.47 0.60 -5.87
N LEU A 52 2.79 1.62 -5.07
CA LEU A 52 4.05 2.37 -5.21
C LEU A 52 5.28 1.50 -4.98
N MET A 53 5.25 0.60 -3.99
CA MET A 53 6.37 -0.33 -3.73
C MET A 53 6.54 -1.34 -4.86
N ILE A 54 5.45 -1.81 -5.49
CA ILE A 54 5.51 -2.68 -6.68
C ILE A 54 6.15 -1.93 -7.85
N VAL A 55 5.72 -0.70 -8.13
CA VAL A 55 6.33 0.14 -9.17
C VAL A 55 7.82 0.36 -8.87
N HIS A 56 8.18 0.60 -7.62
CA HIS A 56 9.57 0.74 -7.21
C HIS A 56 10.39 -0.55 -7.43
N LEU A 57 9.83 -1.72 -7.10
CA LEU A 57 10.45 -3.02 -7.38
C LEU A 57 10.65 -3.26 -8.88
N MET A 58 9.68 -2.87 -9.71
CA MET A 58 9.80 -2.94 -11.17
C MET A 58 10.97 -2.08 -11.68
N ASN A 59 11.12 -0.86 -11.15
CA ASN A 59 12.26 0.01 -11.48
C ASN A 59 13.60 -0.61 -11.07
N ILE A 60 13.70 -1.20 -9.87
CA ILE A 60 14.92 -1.91 -9.42
C ILE A 60 15.22 -3.12 -10.32
N ALA A 61 14.18 -3.81 -10.81
CA ALA A 61 14.32 -4.93 -11.74
C ALA A 61 14.66 -4.50 -13.19
N GLY A 62 14.80 -3.19 -13.46
CA GLY A 62 15.17 -2.65 -14.77
C GLY A 62 13.98 -2.31 -15.68
N PHE A 63 12.74 -2.48 -15.21
CA PHE A 63 11.56 -2.00 -15.93
C PHE A 63 11.39 -0.51 -15.66
N GLN A 64 11.69 0.33 -16.64
CA GLN A 64 11.55 1.78 -16.51
C GLN A 64 10.06 2.17 -16.57
N THR A 65 9.49 2.64 -15.46
CA THR A 65 8.09 3.08 -15.36
C THR A 65 7.93 4.61 -15.46
N GLY A 66 8.91 5.32 -16.05
CA GLY A 66 8.90 6.77 -16.15
C GLY A 66 7.95 7.31 -17.24
N PRO A 67 7.68 8.64 -17.25
CA PRO A 67 6.79 9.27 -18.24
C PRO A 67 7.21 9.02 -19.69
N GLU A 68 8.51 8.90 -19.94
CA GLU A 68 9.11 8.59 -21.24
C GLU A 68 8.80 7.16 -21.74
N HIS A 69 8.39 6.26 -20.85
CA HIS A 69 7.95 4.89 -21.17
C HIS A 69 6.43 4.70 -21.03
N SER A 70 5.69 5.79 -20.82
CA SER A 70 4.22 5.76 -20.69
C SER A 70 3.55 5.49 -22.03
N LEU A 71 2.61 4.53 -22.06
CA LEU A 71 1.76 4.25 -23.22
C LEU A 71 0.92 5.45 -23.66
N LEU A 72 0.63 6.37 -22.74
CA LEU A 72 -0.15 7.56 -23.02
C LEU A 72 0.73 8.78 -23.40
N GLY A 73 2.05 8.58 -23.52
CA GLY A 73 3.00 9.64 -23.78
C GLY A 73 3.21 10.57 -22.58
N ARG A 74 4.13 11.52 -22.76
CA ARG A 74 4.43 12.57 -21.79
C ARG A 74 3.36 13.65 -21.91
N PHE A 75 2.38 13.65 -21.01
CA PHE A 75 1.51 14.81 -20.78
C PHE A 75 2.16 15.79 -19.80
#